data_AF-A0A5C7HC13-F1
#
_entry.id   AF-A0A5C7HC13-F1
#
_cell.length_a   1.000
_cell.length_b   1.000
_cell.length_c   1.000
_cell.angle_alpha   90.00
_cell.angle_beta   90.00
_cell.angle_gamma   90.00
#
_symmetry.space_group_name_H-M   'P 1'
#
loop_
_entity.id
_entity.type
_entity.pdbx_description
1 polymer ?
#
loop_
_entity_poly.entity_id
_entity_poly.type
_entity_poly.pdbx_seq_one_letter_code
_entity_poly.pdbx_strand_id
1 'polypeptide(L)'
;MSMNQSQSDFYGNQAASQSSCRKRLRSKSTDPIASSMNRFFDMMKEAMEKTTEAFKEFGQILATNKDNEYERIAHELQRIDIRRVDQVRVMKMFVQKPEIAGIFKASDSDKDKQQFIMEILAGEFDD
;
A
#
# COMPACT_ATOMS: atom_id res chain seq x y z
N MET A 1 -25.40 -4.33 -71.03
CA MET A 1 -26.47 -5.16 -71.62
C MET A 1 -25.95 -6.59 -71.78
N SER A 2 -26.81 -7.60 -71.55
CA SER A 2 -26.70 -9.08 -71.75
C SER A 2 -25.59 -9.84 -70.99
N MET A 3 -25.86 -10.76 -70.06
CA MET A 3 -26.62 -12.04 -70.00
C MET A 3 -25.85 -13.32 -70.45
N ASN A 4 -26.06 -14.37 -69.62
CA ASN A 4 -25.90 -15.83 -69.81
C ASN A 4 -24.53 -16.46 -69.49
N GLN A 5 -24.36 -17.19 -68.38
CA GLN A 5 -24.85 -18.56 -68.03
C GLN A 5 -24.35 -19.67 -68.97
N SER A 6 -23.68 -20.69 -68.40
CA SER A 6 -24.13 -22.11 -68.52
C SER A 6 -23.32 -23.04 -67.62
N GLN A 7 -24.06 -23.83 -66.84
CA GLN A 7 -23.63 -25.00 -66.07
C GLN A 7 -23.13 -26.12 -67.00
N SER A 8 -22.30 -27.00 -66.45
CA SER A 8 -22.38 -28.43 -66.81
C SER A 8 -22.08 -29.28 -65.59
N ASP A 9 -23.09 -30.07 -65.25
CA ASP A 9 -23.22 -30.94 -64.09
C ASP A 9 -22.62 -32.33 -64.34
N PHE A 10 -22.23 -32.97 -63.22
CA PHE A 10 -22.54 -34.37 -62.85
C PHE A 10 -21.72 -35.60 -63.32
N TYR A 11 -21.66 -36.54 -62.36
CA TYR A 11 -21.25 -37.96 -62.36
C TYR A 11 -19.76 -38.28 -62.13
N GLY A 12 -19.36 -39.13 -61.17
CA GLY A 12 -20.13 -40.05 -60.33
C GLY A 12 -19.27 -40.74 -59.26
N ASN A 13 -19.97 -41.21 -58.23
CA ASN A 13 -19.47 -41.96 -57.07
C ASN A 13 -18.83 -43.30 -57.45
N GLN A 14 -17.82 -43.76 -56.69
CA GLN A 14 -17.78 -45.15 -56.20
C GLN A 14 -16.85 -45.33 -55.00
N ALA A 15 -17.28 -46.25 -54.13
CA ALA A 15 -16.96 -46.36 -52.72
C ALA A 15 -15.73 -47.22 -52.40
N ALA A 16 -15.19 -47.02 -51.19
CA ALA A 16 -14.93 -48.03 -50.16
C ALA A 16 -13.59 -47.80 -49.45
N SER A 17 -13.65 -47.57 -48.13
CA SER A 17 -12.82 -48.25 -47.12
C SER A 17 -13.19 -47.73 -45.73
N GLN A 18 -13.76 -48.61 -44.92
CA GLN A 18 -13.99 -48.41 -43.49
C GLN A 18 -12.67 -48.19 -42.75
N SER A 19 -12.67 -47.32 -41.75
CA SER A 19 -12.00 -47.65 -40.49
C SER A 19 -12.78 -47.08 -39.31
N SER A 20 -13.46 -47.98 -38.61
CA SER A 20 -14.04 -47.74 -37.29
C SER A 20 -12.91 -47.78 -36.26
N CYS A 21 -12.31 -46.63 -35.98
CA CYS A 21 -11.39 -46.46 -34.85
C CYS A 21 -12.12 -45.73 -33.72
N ARG A 22 -12.81 -46.52 -32.88
CA ARG A 22 -13.46 -46.11 -31.65
C ARG A 22 -12.41 -45.63 -30.62
N LYS A 23 -11.98 -44.37 -30.67
CA LYS A 23 -11.23 -43.74 -29.57
C LYS A 23 -12.20 -43.16 -28.54
N ARG A 24 -12.57 -43.97 -27.54
CA ARG A 24 -13.07 -43.43 -26.26
C ARG A 24 -11.88 -42.89 -25.48
N LEU A 25 -11.47 -41.66 -25.80
CA LEU A 25 -10.75 -40.83 -24.83
C LEU A 25 -11.82 -40.08 -24.07
N ARG A 26 -12.14 -40.55 -22.85
CA ARG A 26 -12.79 -39.72 -21.85
C ARG A 26 -11.76 -38.68 -21.43
N SER A 27 -11.58 -37.65 -22.26
CA SER A 27 -10.91 -36.44 -21.84
C SER A 27 -11.69 -35.92 -20.65
N LYS A 28 -11.13 -36.09 -19.45
CA LYS A 28 -11.39 -35.12 -18.38
C LYS A 28 -10.80 -33.81 -18.88
N SER A 29 -11.53 -33.18 -19.80
CA SER A 29 -11.29 -31.81 -20.20
C SER A 29 -11.75 -31.00 -19.02
N THR A 30 -10.89 -30.87 -18.00
CA THR A 30 -10.99 -29.75 -17.09
C THR A 30 -10.92 -28.55 -18.01
N ASP A 31 -12.05 -27.87 -18.15
CA ASP A 31 -12.19 -26.78 -19.10
C ASP A 31 -10.98 -25.84 -18.92
N PRO A 32 -10.14 -25.66 -19.94
CA PRO A 32 -8.94 -24.85 -19.82
C PRO A 32 -9.28 -23.42 -19.36
N ILE A 33 -10.50 -22.95 -19.61
CA ILE A 33 -11.05 -21.68 -19.12
C ILE A 33 -11.34 -21.75 -17.62
N ALA A 34 -11.98 -22.82 -17.14
CA ALA A 34 -12.21 -23.01 -15.70
C ALA A 34 -10.90 -23.14 -14.93
N SER A 35 -9.90 -23.84 -15.50
CA SER A 35 -8.59 -23.98 -14.88
C SER A 35 -7.81 -22.65 -14.83
N SER A 36 -7.94 -21.77 -15.82
CA SER A 36 -7.28 -20.47 -15.82
C SER A 36 -7.97 -19.49 -14.86
N MET A 37 -9.31 -19.52 -14.79
CA MET A 37 -10.09 -18.73 -13.84
C MET A 37 -9.75 -19.08 -12.39
N ASN A 38 -9.65 -20.37 -12.06
CA ASN A 38 -9.28 -20.80 -10.70
C ASN A 38 -7.89 -20.28 -10.29
N ARG A 39 -6.90 -20.37 -11.19
CA ARG A 39 -5.55 -19.82 -10.93
C ARG A 39 -5.55 -18.31 -10.74
N PHE A 40 -6.39 -17.59 -11.48
CA PHE A 40 -6.55 -16.15 -11.32
C PHE A 40 -7.18 -15.81 -9.96
N PHE A 41 -8.21 -16.53 -9.54
CA PHE A 41 -8.83 -16.35 -8.22
C PHE A 41 -7.85 -16.62 -7.08
N ASP A 42 -7.06 -17.69 -7.15
CA ASP A 42 -6.07 -18.01 -6.12
C ASP A 42 -5.00 -16.92 -6.01
N MET A 43 -4.52 -16.41 -7.14
CA MET A 43 -3.54 -15.31 -7.18
C MET A 43 -4.11 -14.01 -6.60
N MET A 44 -5.35 -13.67 -6.94
CA MET A 44 -6.02 -12.49 -6.39
C MET A 44 -6.26 -12.62 -4.88
N LYS A 45 -6.64 -13.81 -4.43
CA LYS A 45 -6.83 -14.10 -3.00
C LYS A 45 -5.53 -13.98 -2.23
N GLU A 46 -4.45 -14.57 -2.73
CA GLU A 46 -3.11 -14.46 -2.13
C GLU A 46 -2.62 -13.01 -2.09
N ALA A 47 -2.84 -12.25 -3.16
CA ALA A 47 -2.51 -10.82 -3.20
C ALA A 47 -3.32 -10.01 -2.17
N MET A 48 -4.60 -10.30 -2.02
CA MET A 48 -5.45 -9.65 -1.02
C MET A 48 -5.04 -10.01 0.41
N GLU A 49 -4.69 -11.26 0.68
CA GLU A 49 -4.22 -11.72 1.99
C GLU A 49 -2.89 -11.05 2.37
N LYS A 50 -1.92 -11.04 1.45
CA LYS A 50 -0.63 -10.33 1.63
C LYS A 50 -0.83 -8.83 1.87
N THR A 51 -1.73 -8.20 1.11
CA THR A 51 -2.05 -6.79 1.28
C THR A 51 -2.69 -6.52 2.65
N THR A 52 -3.56 -7.41 3.11
CA THR A 52 -4.21 -7.30 4.43
C THR A 52 -3.21 -7.49 5.57
N GLU A 53 -2.24 -8.38 5.41
CA GLU A 53 -1.15 -8.59 6.36
C GLU A 53 -0.23 -7.36 6.44
N ALA A 54 0.17 -6.78 5.30
CA ALA A 54 0.93 -5.55 5.24
C ALA A 54 0.19 -4.36 5.89
N PHE A 55 -1.13 -4.24 5.69
CA PHE A 55 -1.94 -3.23 6.36
C PHE A 55 -2.04 -3.45 7.88
N LYS A 56 -2.08 -4.70 8.33
CA LYS A 56 -2.05 -5.03 9.77
C LYS A 56 -0.70 -4.70 10.38
N GLU A 57 0.40 -5.03 9.70
CA GLU A 57 1.76 -4.69 10.13
C GLU A 57 1.94 -3.16 10.19
N PHE A 58 1.47 -2.44 9.17
CA PHE A 58 1.48 -0.97 9.17
C PHE A 58 0.60 -0.39 10.29
N GLY A 59 -0.60 -0.92 10.49
CA GLY A 59 -1.48 -0.55 11.60
C GLY A 59 -0.87 -0.84 12.97
N GLN A 60 -0.11 -1.93 13.10
CA GLN A 60 0.65 -2.26 14.31
C GLN A 60 1.82 -1.31 14.52
N ILE A 61 2.60 -0.97 13.48
CA ILE A 61 3.68 0.03 13.53
C ILE A 61 3.13 1.41 13.93
N LEU A 62 1.97 1.79 13.41
CA LEU A 62 1.28 3.01 13.80
C LEU A 62 0.75 2.93 15.25
N ALA A 63 0.28 1.77 15.69
CA ALA A 63 -0.24 1.56 17.04
C ALA A 63 0.84 1.35 18.11
N THR A 64 2.04 0.92 17.75
CA THR A 64 3.21 0.81 18.65
C THR A 64 3.98 2.12 18.76
N ASN A 65 3.88 3.01 17.78
CA ASN A 65 4.30 4.42 17.90
C ASN A 65 3.27 5.29 18.66
N LYS A 66 2.66 4.73 19.71
CA LYS A 66 1.77 5.45 20.64
C LYS A 66 2.57 6.27 21.66
N ASP A 67 3.38 7.16 21.11
CA ASP A 67 3.75 8.47 21.64
C ASP A 67 4.90 8.98 20.77
N ASN A 68 4.54 9.68 19.70
CA ASN A 68 5.53 10.47 18.97
C ASN A 68 6.20 11.39 20.00
N GLU A 69 7.51 11.29 20.15
CA GLU A 69 8.29 12.11 21.08
C GLU A 69 7.97 13.59 20.94
N TYR A 70 7.74 14.04 19.70
CA TYR A 70 7.34 15.40 19.38
C TYR A 70 5.90 15.72 19.77
N GLU A 71 5.00 14.74 19.80
CA GLU A 71 3.63 14.91 20.32
C GLU A 71 3.66 15.08 21.84
N ARG A 72 4.47 14.28 22.57
CA ARG A 72 4.71 14.49 24.01
C ARG A 72 5.29 15.88 24.29
N ILE A 73 6.30 16.29 23.53
CA ILE A 73 6.89 17.63 23.66
C ILE A 73 5.85 18.72 23.36
N ALA A 74 5.03 18.56 22.32
CA ALA A 74 3.97 19.52 22.01
C ALA A 74 2.93 19.64 23.13
N HIS A 75 2.58 18.53 23.78
CA HIS A 75 1.73 18.53 24.96
C HIS A 75 2.37 19.24 26.16
N GLU A 76 3.68 19.05 26.39
CA GLU A 76 4.40 19.76 27.45
C GLU A 76 4.49 21.27 27.20
N LEU A 77 4.76 21.67 25.96
CA LEU A 77 4.78 23.09 25.58
C LEU A 77 3.39 23.74 25.76
N GLN A 78 2.32 22.99 25.51
CA GLN A 78 0.96 23.44 25.79
C GLN A 78 0.68 23.51 27.31
N ARG A 79 1.20 22.56 28.09
CA ARG A 79 1.03 22.53 29.55
C ARG A 79 1.67 23.74 30.23
N ILE A 80 2.85 24.16 29.77
CA ILE A 80 3.59 25.31 30.31
C ILE A 80 3.20 26.65 29.66
N ASP A 81 2.05 26.70 28.99
CA ASP A 81 1.43 27.91 28.42
C ASP A 81 2.28 28.65 27.37
N ILE A 82 3.05 27.91 26.55
CA ILE A 82 3.74 28.50 25.40
C ILE A 82 2.72 28.79 24.29
N ARG A 83 2.77 29.99 23.69
CA ARG A 83 1.88 30.36 22.58
C ARG A 83 2.08 29.44 21.38
N ARG A 84 1.00 29.08 20.69
CA ARG A 84 1.05 28.17 19.52
C ARG A 84 2.09 28.56 18.45
N VAL A 85 2.25 29.85 18.17
CA VAL A 85 3.25 30.34 17.19
C VAL A 85 4.67 30.02 17.65
N ASP A 86 4.95 30.18 18.94
CA ASP A 86 6.24 29.90 19.55
C ASP A 86 6.49 28.39 19.65
N GLN A 87 5.45 27.60 19.93
CA GLN A 87 5.52 26.13 19.89
C GLN A 87 6.00 25.63 18.52
N VAL A 88 5.47 26.18 17.42
CA VAL A 88 5.90 25.79 16.06
C VAL A 88 7.39 26.10 15.85
N ARG A 89 7.87 27.26 16.32
CA ARG A 89 9.28 27.65 16.20
C ARG A 89 10.20 26.72 17.01
N VAL A 90 9.84 26.46 18.26
CA VAL A 90 10.55 25.54 19.16
C VAL A 90 10.58 24.12 18.60
N MET A 91 9.43 23.63 18.12
CA MET A 91 9.33 22.30 17.52
C MET A 91 10.20 22.18 16.27
N LYS A 92 10.25 23.22 15.43
CA LYS A 92 11.17 23.27 14.29
C LYS A 92 12.63 23.18 14.74
N MET A 93 13.01 23.92 15.80
CA MET A 93 14.35 23.85 16.39
C MET A 93 14.66 22.44 16.91
N PHE A 94 13.74 21.80 17.62
CA PHE A 94 13.92 20.44 18.15
C PHE A 94 14.02 19.36 17.07
N VAL A 95 13.40 19.57 15.90
CA VAL A 95 13.58 18.69 14.74
C VAL A 95 14.97 18.89 14.10
N GLN A 96 15.45 20.13 14.06
CA GLN A 96 16.75 20.47 13.47
C GLN A 96 17.94 20.13 14.38
N LYS A 97 17.77 20.29 15.69
CA LYS A 97 18.78 20.08 16.73
C LYS A 97 18.18 19.21 17.85
N PRO A 98 18.11 17.88 17.66
CA PRO A 98 17.53 16.95 18.64
C PRO A 98 18.20 17.00 20.02
N GLU A 99 19.45 17.45 20.10
CA GLU A 99 20.18 17.64 21.36
C GLU A 99 19.50 18.69 22.25
N ILE A 100 18.97 19.76 21.65
CA ILE A 100 18.23 20.82 22.37
C ILE A 100 16.92 20.25 22.92
N ALA A 101 16.25 19.37 22.17
CA ALA A 101 15.07 18.64 22.66
C ALA A 101 15.44 17.73 23.85
N GLY A 102 16.63 17.12 23.81
CA GLY A 102 17.20 16.37 24.93
C GLY A 102 17.29 17.19 26.21
N ILE A 103 17.79 18.42 26.12
CA ILE A 103 17.92 19.35 27.26
C ILE A 103 16.54 19.74 27.80
N PHE A 104 15.58 20.07 26.93
CA PHE A 104 14.20 20.37 27.33
C PHE A 104 13.57 19.22 28.14
N LYS A 105 13.75 17.98 27.68
CA LYS A 105 13.22 16.78 28.35
C LYS A 105 13.93 16.45 29.67
N ALA A 106 15.18 16.85 29.83
CA ALA A 106 15.99 16.52 31.01
C ALA A 106 15.58 17.32 32.25
N SER A 107 14.85 18.41 32.08
CA SER A 107 14.27 19.17 33.19
C SER A 107 12.91 18.60 33.61
N ASP A 108 12.66 18.52 34.91
CA ASP A 108 11.34 18.20 35.47
C ASP A 108 10.56 19.45 35.90
N SER A 109 11.21 20.63 35.93
CA SER A 109 10.63 21.90 36.38
C SER A 109 9.97 22.64 35.23
N ASP A 110 8.67 22.89 35.34
CA ASP A 110 7.94 23.70 34.34
C ASP A 110 8.52 25.12 34.21
N LYS A 111 9.05 25.69 35.30
CA LYS A 111 9.71 27.00 35.27
C LYS A 111 11.01 26.97 34.48
N ASP A 112 11.81 25.94 34.67
CA ASP A 112 13.10 25.80 33.99
C ASP A 112 12.88 25.51 32.51
N LYS A 113 11.87 24.69 32.18
CA LYS A 113 11.42 24.48 30.79
C LYS A 113 10.97 25.78 30.16
N GLN A 114 10.15 26.57 30.87
CA GLN A 114 9.68 27.84 30.34
C GLN A 114 10.84 28.81 30.09
N GLN A 115 11.77 28.94 31.03
CA GLN A 115 12.98 29.75 30.88
C GLN A 115 13.82 29.31 29.68
N PHE A 116 14.06 28.01 29.55
CA PHE A 116 14.78 27.43 28.41
C PHE A 116 14.09 27.72 27.07
N ILE A 117 12.77 27.64 27.01
CA ILE A 117 12.02 28.02 25.81
C ILE A 117 12.18 29.52 25.49
N MET A 118 12.19 30.39 26.50
CA MET A 118 12.39 31.82 26.29
C MET A 118 13.79 32.12 25.71
N GLU A 119 14.82 31.39 26.13
CA GLU A 119 16.19 31.47 25.60
C GLU A 119 16.25 31.03 24.13
N ILE A 120 15.56 29.94 23.77
CA ILE A 120 15.40 29.51 22.37
C ILE A 120 14.71 30.60 21.54
N LEU A 121 13.64 31.19 22.05
CA LEU A 121 12.89 32.23 21.33
C LEU A 121 13.65 33.56 21.21
N ALA A 122 14.59 33.81 22.13
CA ALA A 122 15.50 34.96 22.09
C ALA A 122 16.62 34.80 21.06
N GLY A 123 16.78 33.62 20.45
CA GLY A 123 17.76 33.36 19.39
C GLY A 123 19.12 32.88 19.89
N GLU A 124 19.22 32.42 21.15
CA GLU A 124 20.49 31.95 21.74
C GLU A 124 21.06 30.69 21.05
N PHE A 125 20.26 30.03 20.20
CA PHE A 125 20.60 28.79 19.51
C PHE A 125 20.50 28.90 17.97
N ASP A 126 20.46 30.11 17.41
CA ASP A 126 20.26 30.37 15.96
C ASP A 126 21.52 30.16 15.08
N ASP A 127 22.65 29.73 15.66
CA ASP A 127 23.90 29.42 14.94
C ASP A 127 23.81 28.22 13.98
#